data_AF-A0A961UZT3-F1
#
_entry.id   AF-A0A961UZT3-F1
#
_cell.length_a   1.000
_cell.length_b   1.000
_cell.length_c   1.000
_cell.angle_alpha   90.00
_cell.angle_beta   90.00
_cell.angle_gamma   90.00
#
_symmetry.space_group_name_H-M   'P 1'
#
loop_
_entity.id
_entity.type
_entity.pdbx_description
1 polymer ?
#
loop_
_entity_poly.entity_id
_entity_poly.type
_entity_poly.pdbx_seq_one_letter_code
_entity_poly.pdbx_strand_id
1 'polypeptide(L)'
;MKKSLAAPVVALPAVLAATAPAFAQSIDQQINDVFAGATGWFVNFIFSPFPGTSFPWIVAWLVVAATIFTVYFGLIQFRAFPHSISLVKGDYSDPNDAGEVSHFQALATALSGTVGLGNIAGVAVAVGIGGPGATFWMILAGLMGMASKFT
;
A
#
# COMPACT_ATOMS: atom_id res chain seq x y z
N MET A 1 48.21 19.38 43.49
CA MET A 1 47.36 20.17 42.56
C MET A 1 46.24 19.28 42.04
N LYS A 2 45.02 19.83 41.99
CA LYS A 2 43.73 19.17 41.82
C LYS A 2 43.45 18.79 40.36
N LYS A 3 42.92 17.58 40.13
CA LYS A 3 41.99 17.21 39.03
C LYS A 3 41.13 16.03 39.54
N SER A 4 39.99 16.27 40.21
CA SER A 4 38.62 16.43 39.65
C SER A 4 38.23 15.23 38.76
N LEU A 5 37.55 14.21 39.32
CA LEU A 5 36.09 13.99 39.31
C LEU A 5 35.48 13.79 37.91
N ALA A 6 34.98 12.57 37.63
CA ALA A 6 33.66 12.31 37.02
C ALA A 6 33.35 10.80 37.04
N ALA A 7 32.23 10.44 37.67
CA ALA A 7 31.71 9.10 37.84
C ALA A 7 31.17 8.47 36.53
N PRO A 8 31.02 7.13 36.43
CA PRO A 8 30.20 6.52 35.40
C PRO A 8 28.73 6.58 35.85
N VAL A 9 28.15 7.77 35.85
CA VAL A 9 26.71 7.97 36.06
C VAL A 9 26.18 8.59 34.78
N VAL A 10 25.87 7.78 33.75
CA VAL A 10 24.79 7.95 32.75
C VAL A 10 24.82 6.72 31.84
N ALA A 11 24.22 5.61 32.28
CA ALA A 11 23.80 4.53 31.37
C ALA A 11 22.45 3.93 31.81
N LEU A 12 21.67 4.67 32.60
CA LEU A 12 20.47 4.16 33.27
C LEU A 12 19.11 4.69 32.76
N PRO A 13 18.96 5.58 31.76
CA PRO A 13 17.62 5.85 31.24
C PRO A 13 17.23 4.98 30.04
N ALA A 14 18.15 4.24 29.40
CA ALA A 14 17.82 3.43 28.21
C ALA A 14 17.15 2.08 28.52
N VAL A 15 17.25 1.59 29.76
CA VAL A 15 16.67 0.28 30.15
C VAL A 15 15.22 0.40 30.62
N LEU A 16 14.75 1.60 31.01
CA LEU A 16 13.37 1.80 31.45
C LEU A 16 12.36 1.99 30.31
N ALA A 17 12.82 2.25 29.08
CA ALA A 17 11.95 2.37 27.90
C ALA A 17 11.64 1.01 27.23
N ALA A 18 12.26 -0.08 27.68
CA ALA A 18 12.14 -1.41 27.07
C ALA A 18 11.12 -2.34 27.77
N THR A 19 10.44 -1.90 28.83
CA THR A 19 9.52 -2.75 29.62
C THR A 19 8.02 -2.54 29.34
N ALA A 20 7.67 -1.70 28.36
CA ALA A 20 6.38 -1.76 27.69
C ALA A 20 6.64 -2.14 26.23
N PRO A 21 6.36 -3.39 25.79
CA PRO A 21 4.98 -3.89 25.76
C PRO A 21 4.84 -5.43 25.85
N ALA A 22 4.95 -6.05 27.03
CA ALA A 22 4.61 -7.47 27.15
C ALA A 22 3.09 -7.74 27.01
N PHE A 23 2.26 -6.73 27.33
CA PHE A 23 0.79 -6.84 27.31
C PHE A 23 0.14 -6.44 25.96
N ALA A 24 0.81 -5.65 25.11
CA ALA A 24 0.29 -5.36 23.77
C ALA A 24 0.52 -6.55 22.82
N GLN A 25 1.69 -7.19 22.93
CA GLN A 25 2.03 -8.41 22.19
C GLN A 25 1.04 -9.56 22.43
N SER A 26 0.39 -9.65 23.61
CA SER A 26 -0.59 -10.71 23.89
C SER A 26 -1.94 -10.47 23.20
N ILE A 27 -2.40 -9.22 23.11
CA ILE A 27 -3.65 -8.88 22.41
C ILE A 27 -3.46 -9.02 20.90
N ASP A 28 -2.34 -8.53 20.36
CA ASP A 28 -2.00 -8.69 18.94
C ASP A 28 -1.93 -10.17 18.54
N GLN A 29 -1.32 -11.01 19.38
CA GLN A 29 -1.22 -12.44 19.14
C GLN A 29 -2.59 -13.12 19.17
N GLN A 30 -3.45 -12.79 20.13
CA GLN A 30 -4.82 -13.33 20.21
C GLN A 30 -5.66 -12.94 18.99
N ILE A 31 -5.57 -11.67 18.56
CA ILE A 31 -6.25 -11.19 17.35
C ILE A 31 -5.75 -11.96 16.13
N ASN A 32 -4.43 -12.12 16.01
CA ASN A 32 -3.83 -12.85 14.90
C ASN A 32 -4.26 -14.32 14.86
N ASP A 33 -4.29 -15.01 16.00
CA ASP A 33 -4.69 -16.43 16.07
C ASP A 33 -6.17 -16.63 15.70
N VAL A 34 -7.05 -15.73 16.16
CA VAL A 34 -8.47 -15.74 15.79
C VAL A 34 -8.66 -15.43 14.30
N PHE A 35 -7.98 -14.40 13.80
CA PHE A 35 -8.05 -14.01 12.39
C PHE A 35 -7.50 -15.11 11.47
N ALA A 36 -6.38 -15.73 11.85
CA ALA A 36 -5.78 -16.84 11.14
C ALA A 36 -6.67 -18.09 11.16
N GLY A 37 -7.34 -18.37 12.28
CA GLY A 37 -8.32 -19.46 12.36
C GLY A 37 -9.50 -19.26 11.41
N ALA A 38 -10.00 -18.03 11.28
CA ALA A 38 -11.15 -17.72 10.43
C ALA A 38 -10.81 -17.59 8.93
N THR A 39 -9.70 -16.93 8.61
CA THR A 39 -9.35 -16.51 7.24
C THR A 39 -8.14 -17.23 6.65
N GLY A 40 -7.35 -17.91 7.47
CA GLY A 40 -6.08 -18.51 7.05
C GLY A 40 -6.24 -19.51 5.90
N TRP A 41 -7.33 -20.27 5.87
CA TRP A 41 -7.62 -21.18 4.76
C TRP A 41 -7.74 -20.43 3.41
N PHE A 42 -8.36 -19.25 3.41
CA PHE A 42 -8.54 -18.42 2.22
C PHE A 42 -7.24 -17.70 1.85
N VAL A 43 -6.56 -17.11 2.82
CA VAL A 43 -5.27 -16.42 2.62
C VAL A 43 -4.24 -17.38 2.04
N ASN A 44 -4.10 -18.57 2.64
CA ASN A 44 -3.18 -19.60 2.15
C ASN A 44 -3.57 -20.11 0.76
N PHE A 45 -4.88 -20.19 0.48
CA PHE A 45 -5.34 -20.56 -0.85
C PHE A 45 -4.93 -19.51 -1.89
N ILE A 46 -5.28 -18.23 -1.71
CA ILE A 46 -5.00 -17.19 -2.72
C ILE A 46 -3.50 -16.89 -2.86
N PHE A 47 -2.72 -16.96 -1.78
CA PHE A 47 -1.27 -16.72 -1.82
C PHE A 47 -0.46 -18.00 -2.08
N SER A 48 -1.11 -19.13 -2.41
CA SER A 48 -0.37 -20.34 -2.75
C SER A 48 0.49 -20.12 -4.01
N PRO A 49 1.74 -20.61 -4.01
CA PRO A 49 2.61 -20.46 -5.16
C PRO A 49 2.18 -21.37 -6.31
N PHE A 50 2.46 -20.95 -7.54
CA PHE A 50 2.38 -21.84 -8.70
C PHE A 50 3.37 -23.02 -8.52
N PRO A 51 2.97 -24.26 -8.86
CA PRO A 51 3.84 -25.43 -8.71
C PRO A 51 5.22 -25.20 -9.37
N GLY A 52 6.28 -25.29 -8.56
CA GLY A 52 7.66 -25.09 -9.03
C GLY A 52 8.19 -23.64 -9.03
N THR A 53 7.42 -22.67 -8.54
CA THR A 53 7.84 -21.26 -8.43
C THR A 53 7.52 -20.68 -7.05
N SER A 54 8.08 -19.52 -6.70
CA SER A 54 7.65 -18.73 -5.54
C SER A 54 6.56 -17.71 -5.87
N PHE A 55 6.02 -17.75 -7.09
CA PHE A 55 5.09 -16.75 -7.59
C PHE A 55 3.65 -17.08 -7.17
N PRO A 56 2.98 -16.21 -6.37
CA PRO A 56 1.61 -16.46 -5.94
C PRO A 56 0.64 -16.43 -7.12
N TRP A 57 -0.28 -17.40 -7.22
CA TRP A 57 -1.19 -17.46 -8.36
C TRP A 57 -2.20 -16.30 -8.40
N ILE A 58 -2.56 -15.72 -7.24
CA ILE A 58 -3.40 -14.51 -7.18
C ILE A 58 -2.76 -13.35 -7.96
N VAL A 59 -1.43 -13.21 -7.91
CA VAL A 59 -0.73 -12.14 -8.65
C VAL A 59 -0.85 -12.40 -10.16
N ALA A 60 -0.70 -13.65 -10.59
CA ALA A 60 -0.92 -14.05 -11.98
C ALA A 60 -2.33 -13.67 -12.45
N TRP A 61 -3.32 -14.02 -11.64
CA TRP A 61 -4.73 -13.76 -11.93
C TRP A 61 -5.02 -12.26 -12.06
N LEU A 62 -4.51 -11.44 -11.14
CA LEU A 62 -4.68 -9.99 -11.17
C LEU A 62 -4.02 -9.37 -12.42
N VAL A 63 -2.83 -9.81 -12.81
CA VAL A 63 -2.14 -9.32 -14.02
C VAL A 63 -2.93 -9.70 -15.28
N VAL A 64 -3.47 -10.92 -15.37
CA VAL A 64 -4.29 -11.35 -16.51
C VAL A 64 -5.57 -10.52 -16.60
N ALA A 65 -6.31 -10.38 -15.51
CA ALA A 65 -7.53 -9.57 -15.47
C ALA A 65 -7.25 -8.12 -15.86
N ALA A 66 -6.21 -7.51 -15.30
CA ALA A 66 -5.83 -6.15 -15.61
C ALA A 66 -5.39 -5.97 -17.08
N THR A 67 -4.72 -6.98 -17.67
CA THR A 67 -4.39 -7.00 -19.09
C THR A 67 -5.64 -7.03 -19.95
N ILE A 68 -6.60 -7.89 -19.61
CA ILE A 68 -7.88 -8.00 -20.34
C ILE A 68 -8.63 -6.67 -20.28
N PHE A 69 -8.80 -6.06 -19.11
CA PHE A 69 -9.46 -4.76 -18.99
C PHE A 69 -8.72 -3.66 -19.75
N THR A 70 -7.39 -3.65 -19.69
CA THR A 70 -6.55 -2.71 -20.43
C THR A 70 -6.77 -2.80 -21.94
N VAL A 71 -6.87 -4.02 -22.50
CA VAL A 71 -7.14 -4.23 -23.93
C VAL A 71 -8.61 -3.95 -24.27
N TYR A 72 -9.53 -4.42 -23.45
CA TYR A 72 -10.98 -4.26 -23.64
C TYR A 72 -11.41 -2.79 -23.69
N PHE A 73 -10.90 -1.97 -22.78
CA PHE A 73 -11.15 -0.52 -22.78
C PHE A 73 -10.28 0.25 -23.79
N GLY A 74 -9.47 -0.45 -24.59
CA GLY A 74 -8.63 0.16 -25.61
C GLY A 74 -7.58 1.11 -25.03
N LEU A 75 -6.87 0.73 -23.97
CA LEU A 75 -5.87 1.58 -23.32
C LEU A 75 -6.44 2.92 -22.81
N ILE A 76 -7.62 2.88 -22.20
CA ILE A 76 -8.32 4.07 -21.71
C ILE A 76 -7.49 4.89 -20.71
N GLN A 77 -6.56 4.26 -19.99
CA GLN A 77 -5.65 4.95 -19.08
C GLN A 77 -4.81 6.04 -19.75
N PHE A 78 -4.56 5.96 -21.07
CA PHE A 78 -3.88 7.04 -21.81
C PHE A 78 -4.86 8.01 -22.46
N ARG A 79 -6.02 7.54 -22.91
CA ARG A 79 -7.02 8.37 -23.61
C ARG A 79 -7.82 9.27 -22.67
N ALA A 80 -8.22 8.74 -21.52
CA ALA A 80 -9.04 9.46 -20.55
C ALA A 80 -8.19 10.35 -19.64
N PHE A 81 -6.87 10.14 -19.54
CA PHE A 81 -6.01 10.90 -18.64
C PHE A 81 -6.12 12.43 -18.79
N PRO A 82 -6.08 13.02 -20.01
CA PRO A 82 -6.25 14.46 -20.17
C PRO A 82 -7.63 14.94 -19.71
N HIS A 83 -8.67 14.16 -19.98
CA HIS A 83 -10.04 14.49 -19.57
C HIS A 83 -10.18 14.44 -18.05
N SER A 84 -9.62 13.43 -17.39
CA SER A 84 -9.59 13.33 -15.93
C SER A 84 -8.91 14.53 -15.27
N ILE A 85 -7.83 15.07 -15.86
CA ILE A 85 -7.19 16.28 -15.35
C ILE A 85 -8.10 17.50 -15.48
N SER A 86 -8.81 17.65 -16.60
CA SER A 86 -9.77 18.77 -16.76
C SER A 86 -10.98 18.66 -15.82
N LEU A 87 -11.45 17.45 -15.51
CA LEU A 87 -12.50 17.22 -14.51
C LEU A 87 -12.03 17.68 -13.11
N VAL A 88 -10.83 17.29 -12.71
CA VAL A 88 -10.28 17.60 -11.39
C VAL A 88 -9.93 19.09 -11.24
N LYS A 89 -9.54 19.75 -12.34
CA LYS A 89 -9.35 21.22 -12.38
C LYS A 89 -10.65 22.01 -12.24
N GLY A 90 -11.79 21.36 -12.49
CA GLY A 90 -13.11 21.96 -12.41
C GLY A 90 -13.59 22.60 -13.72
N ASP A 91 -12.94 22.33 -14.85
CA ASP A 91 -13.35 22.83 -16.17
C ASP A 91 -14.75 22.29 -16.59
N TYR A 92 -15.21 21.23 -15.91
CA TYR A 92 -16.50 20.57 -16.14
C TYR A 92 -17.38 20.53 -14.87
N SER A 93 -17.10 21.36 -13.85
CA SER A 93 -17.93 21.41 -12.64
C SER A 93 -19.17 22.29 -12.87
N ASP A 94 -20.37 21.72 -12.81
CA ASP A 94 -21.62 22.51 -12.77
C ASP A 94 -22.06 22.73 -11.31
N PRO A 95 -22.36 23.97 -10.88
CA PRO A 95 -22.93 24.25 -9.55
C PRO A 95 -24.27 23.55 -9.26
N ASN A 96 -24.96 23.05 -10.29
CA ASN A 96 -26.22 22.31 -10.17
C ASN A 96 -26.05 20.79 -10.19
N ASP A 97 -24.82 20.27 -10.34
CA ASP A 97 -24.57 18.84 -10.30
C ASP A 97 -24.83 18.27 -8.90
N ALA A 98 -25.42 17.08 -8.85
CA ALA A 98 -25.66 16.38 -7.59
C ALA A 98 -24.33 15.91 -6.97
N GLY A 99 -23.83 16.64 -5.98
CA GLY A 99 -22.64 16.27 -5.21
C GLY A 99 -22.35 17.25 -4.08
N GLU A 100 -22.04 16.76 -2.88
CA GLU A 100 -21.73 17.61 -1.73
C GLU A 100 -20.26 18.08 -1.68
N VAL A 101 -19.40 17.51 -2.54
CA VAL A 101 -17.95 17.78 -2.60
C VAL A 101 -17.48 17.97 -4.03
N SER A 102 -16.44 18.79 -4.22
CA SER A 102 -15.87 19.00 -5.55
C SER A 102 -15.13 17.75 -6.06
N HIS A 103 -14.95 17.65 -7.38
CA HIS A 103 -14.22 16.54 -8.01
C HIS A 103 -12.78 16.41 -7.45
N PHE A 104 -12.11 17.53 -7.18
CA PHE A 104 -10.81 17.54 -6.53
C PHE A 104 -10.87 17.05 -5.08
N GLN A 105 -11.88 17.44 -4.31
CA GLN A 105 -12.04 16.97 -2.93
C GLN A 105 -12.34 15.48 -2.85
N ALA A 106 -13.14 14.95 -3.77
CA ALA A 106 -13.38 13.52 -3.90
C ALA A 106 -12.08 12.76 -4.22
N LEU A 107 -11.29 13.27 -5.18
CA LEU A 107 -9.98 12.71 -5.51
C LEU A 107 -9.01 12.77 -4.31
N ALA A 108 -8.93 13.91 -3.63
CA ALA A 108 -8.05 14.10 -2.48
C ALA A 108 -8.40 13.15 -1.33
N THR A 109 -9.70 12.94 -1.08
CA THR A 109 -10.19 11.98 -0.09
C THR A 109 -9.79 10.55 -0.46
N ALA A 110 -9.98 10.15 -1.71
CA ALA A 110 -9.59 8.82 -2.20
C ALA A 110 -8.06 8.62 -2.17
N LEU A 111 -7.28 9.66 -2.51
CA LEU A 111 -5.81 9.62 -2.50
C LEU A 111 -5.28 9.53 -1.07
N SER A 112 -5.87 10.27 -0.13
CA SER A 112 -5.51 10.23 1.29
C SER A 112 -5.68 8.81 1.87
N GLY A 113 -6.75 8.11 1.49
CA GLY A 113 -6.97 6.72 1.92
C GLY A 113 -6.01 5.70 1.31
N THR A 114 -5.31 6.04 0.22
CA THR A 114 -4.46 5.09 -0.51
C THR A 114 -2.97 5.42 -0.46
N VAL A 115 -2.57 6.66 -0.14
CA VAL A 115 -1.18 7.08 0.00
C VAL A 115 -0.84 7.24 1.48
N GLY A 116 -0.12 6.26 2.03
CA GLY A 116 0.32 6.29 3.42
C GLY A 116 1.78 5.85 3.60
N LEU A 117 2.23 5.86 4.86
CA LEU A 117 3.56 5.36 5.29
C LEU A 117 3.82 3.93 4.77
N GLY A 118 2.77 3.09 4.72
CA GLY A 118 2.85 1.73 4.20
C GLY A 118 3.27 1.65 2.73
N ASN A 119 2.89 2.62 1.88
CA ASN A 119 3.29 2.61 0.47
C ASN A 119 4.76 2.99 0.32
N ILE A 120 5.24 3.94 1.12
CA ILE A 120 6.64 4.37 1.10
C ILE A 120 7.55 3.26 1.63
N ALA A 121 7.20 2.68 2.78
CA ALA A 121 7.93 1.55 3.37
C ALA A 121 7.84 0.29 2.48
N GLY A 122 6.68 0.01 1.91
CA GLY A 122 6.44 -1.13 1.02
C GLY A 122 7.29 -1.06 -0.25
N VAL A 123 7.42 0.12 -0.86
CA VAL A 123 8.34 0.32 -2.00
C VAL A 123 9.79 0.06 -1.57
N ALA A 124 10.22 0.58 -0.41
CA ALA A 124 11.58 0.37 0.08
C ALA A 124 11.90 -1.12 0.29
N VAL A 125 10.97 -1.88 0.89
CA VAL A 125 11.10 -3.34 1.07
C VAL A 125 11.10 -4.07 -0.28
N ALA A 126 10.19 -3.71 -1.19
CA ALA A 126 10.08 -4.34 -2.50
C ALA A 126 11.34 -4.14 -3.35
N VAL A 127 11.92 -2.94 -3.34
CA VAL A 127 13.19 -2.65 -4.03
C VAL A 127 14.37 -3.31 -3.32
N GLY A 128 14.36 -3.34 -1.99
CA GLY A 128 15.41 -3.99 -1.19
C GLY A 128 15.52 -5.49 -1.46
N ILE A 129 14.38 -6.18 -1.61
CA ILE A 129 14.33 -7.63 -1.86
C ILE A 129 14.38 -7.94 -3.36
N GLY A 130 13.65 -7.19 -4.18
CA GLY A 130 13.48 -7.43 -5.62
C GLY A 130 14.52 -6.75 -6.53
N GLY A 131 15.39 -5.91 -5.97
CA GLY A 131 16.40 -5.16 -6.71
C GLY A 131 15.83 -3.97 -7.51
N PRO A 132 16.66 -3.28 -8.29
CA PRO A 132 16.29 -2.04 -9.00
C PRO A 132 15.20 -2.25 -10.06
N GLY A 133 15.02 -3.48 -10.57
CA GLY A 133 13.96 -3.81 -11.52
C GLY A 133 12.55 -3.80 -10.93
N ALA A 134 12.39 -3.89 -9.60
CA ALA A 134 11.09 -3.89 -8.94
C ALA A 134 10.29 -2.61 -9.25
N THR A 135 10.95 -1.45 -9.27
CA THR A 135 10.30 -0.16 -9.54
C THR A 135 9.62 -0.13 -10.92
N PHE A 136 10.25 -0.70 -11.94
CA PHE A 136 9.67 -0.79 -13.28
C PHE A 136 8.36 -1.57 -13.27
N TRP A 137 8.36 -2.74 -12.62
CA TRP A 137 7.16 -3.58 -12.51
C TRP A 137 6.07 -2.97 -11.64
N MET A 138 6.42 -2.22 -10.59
CA MET A 138 5.45 -1.50 -9.78
C MET A 138 4.73 -0.40 -10.58
N ILE A 139 5.46 0.35 -11.42
CA ILE A 139 4.87 1.35 -12.31
C ILE A 139 3.94 0.67 -13.31
N LEU A 140 4.38 -0.42 -13.94
CA LEU A 140 3.58 -1.15 -14.92
C LEU A 140 2.30 -1.72 -14.29
N ALA A 141 2.40 -2.36 -13.12
CA ALA A 141 1.24 -2.86 -12.39
C ALA A 141 0.28 -1.73 -11.99
N GLY A 142 0.80 -0.57 -11.58
CA GLY A 142 -0.01 0.62 -11.31
C GLY A 142 -0.75 1.13 -12.55
N LEU A 143 -0.08 1.17 -13.70
CA LEU A 143 -0.69 1.56 -14.99
C LEU A 143 -1.83 0.61 -15.38
N MET A 144 -1.64 -0.70 -15.24
CA MET A 144 -2.66 -1.71 -15.55
C MET A 144 -3.82 -1.68 -14.52
N GLY A 145 -3.51 -1.34 -13.27
CA GLY A 145 -4.50 -1.18 -12.20
C GLY A 145 -5.49 -0.03 -12.47
N MET A 146 -5.07 1.06 -13.13
CA MET A 146 -5.98 2.16 -13.49
C MET A 146 -7.13 1.71 -14.38
N ALA A 147 -6.86 0.85 -15.37
CA ALA A 147 -7.91 0.30 -16.24
C ALA A 147 -8.89 -0.60 -15.47
N SER A 148 -8.42 -1.29 -14.43
CA SER A 148 -9.24 -2.16 -13.60
C SER A 148 -10.13 -1.38 -12.62
N LYS A 149 -9.73 -0.16 -12.25
CA LYS A 149 -10.46 0.73 -11.34
C LYS A 149 -11.36 1.75 -12.06
N PHE A 150 -11.42 1.68 -13.39
CA PHE A 150 -12.27 2.54 -14.21
C PHE A 150 -13.74 2.09 -14.22
N THR A 151 -13.99 0.82 -13.91
CA THR A 151 -15.35 0.30 -13.68
C THR A 151 -15.88 0.68 -12.31
#